data_AF-A0A1G5TCQ4-F1
#
_entry.id   AF-A0A1G5TCQ4-F1
#
_cell.length_a   1.000
_cell.length_b   1.000
_cell.length_c   1.000
_cell.angle_alpha   90.00
_cell.angle_beta   90.00
_cell.angle_gamma   90.00
#
_symmetry.space_group_name_H-M   'P 1'
#
loop_
_entity.id
_entity.type
_entity.pdbx_description
1 polymer ?
#
loop_
_entity_poly.entity_id
_entity_poly.type
_entity_poly.pdbx_seq_one_letter_code
_entity_poly.pdbx_strand_id
1 'polypeptide(L)'
;MPVLWDLQRNTIVSNESGEIIRMLNTAFDGIGATRENFAPDALLPQIDEINDRVYHDVNNGVYKAGFATDQRVYENAVAVLFQRLDDLDQRLSRQRYLVGGHITEADWRLFTTLVRFDSVYHGHFKCNLRRLTEYPNLWGFTRELYQWPNIAETVNMQHIKAHYYRSHPTINPNGIVPAGPILDFYQPHDRARLPDSDQS
;
A
#
# COMPACT_ATOMS: atom_id res chain seq x y z
N MET A 1 11.64 5.60 -9.36
CA MET A 1 11.94 5.66 -7.92
C MET A 1 11.26 4.48 -7.27
N PRO A 2 11.91 3.80 -6.31
CA PRO A 2 13.18 4.15 -5.67
C PRO A 2 14.43 3.85 -6.53
N VAL A 3 15.58 4.31 -6.06
CA VAL A 3 16.93 3.93 -6.54
C VAL A 3 17.82 3.78 -5.31
N LEU A 4 18.41 2.60 -5.12
CA LEU A 4 19.49 2.37 -4.18
C LEU A 4 20.82 2.63 -4.91
N TRP A 5 21.59 3.60 -4.45
CA TRP A 5 22.78 4.11 -5.12
C TRP A 5 24.06 3.82 -4.32
N ASP A 6 25.09 3.26 -4.98
CA ASP A 6 26.42 3.09 -4.40
C ASP A 6 27.25 4.36 -4.63
N LEU A 7 27.49 5.12 -3.56
CA LEU A 7 28.30 6.34 -3.60
C LEU A 7 29.79 6.08 -3.88
N GLN A 8 30.32 4.90 -3.56
CA GLN A 8 31.73 4.57 -3.78
C GLN A 8 31.99 4.17 -5.23
N ARG A 9 31.08 3.36 -5.81
CA ARG A 9 31.19 2.89 -7.20
C ARG A 9 30.50 3.80 -8.21
N ASN A 10 29.68 4.74 -7.74
CA ASN A 10 28.90 5.66 -8.55
C ASN A 10 27.96 4.92 -9.52
N THR A 11 27.26 3.89 -9.01
CA THR A 11 26.36 3.02 -9.79
C THR A 11 25.05 2.74 -9.05
N ILE A 12 24.01 2.37 -9.80
CA ILE A 12 22.76 1.85 -9.25
C ILE A 12 23.02 0.44 -8.72
N VAL A 13 22.69 0.20 -7.45
CA VAL A 13 22.65 -1.15 -6.85
C VAL A 13 21.37 -1.86 -7.27
N SER A 14 20.22 -1.21 -7.04
CA SER A 14 18.92 -1.69 -7.48
C SER A 14 17.96 -0.51 -7.65
N ASN A 15 16.99 -0.66 -8.55
CA ASN A 15 15.82 0.21 -8.69
C ASN A 15 14.51 -0.58 -8.52
N GLU A 16 14.59 -1.85 -8.08
CA GLU A 16 13.45 -2.69 -7.80
C GLU A 16 13.08 -2.59 -6.31
N SER A 17 11.97 -1.91 -6.03
CA SER A 17 11.51 -1.66 -4.66
C SER A 17 11.32 -2.92 -3.83
N GLY A 18 10.84 -4.01 -4.42
CA GLY A 18 10.61 -5.27 -3.70
C GLY A 18 11.91 -5.94 -3.25
N GLU A 19 12.95 -5.85 -4.06
CA GLU A 19 14.28 -6.33 -3.67
C GLU A 19 14.94 -5.40 -2.65
N ILE A 20 14.82 -4.09 -2.84
CA ILE A 20 15.42 -3.10 -1.94
C ILE A 20 14.89 -3.28 -0.52
N ILE A 21 13.59 -3.44 -0.31
CA ILE A 21 13.05 -3.62 1.05
C ILE A 21 13.56 -4.91 1.71
N ARG A 22 13.81 -5.98 0.95
CA ARG A 22 14.42 -7.21 1.47
C ARG A 22 15.89 -7.05 1.79
N MET A 23 16.64 -6.29 0.98
CA MET A 23 18.02 -5.92 1.32
C MET A 23 18.06 -5.13 2.63
N LEU A 24 17.19 -4.11 2.77
CA LEU A 24 17.13 -3.27 3.97
C LEU A 24 16.69 -4.03 5.23
N ASN A 25 15.92 -5.11 5.08
CA ASN A 25 15.40 -5.91 6.19
C ASN A 25 16.49 -6.65 6.98
N THR A 26 17.64 -6.96 6.38
CA THR A 26 18.70 -7.76 7.06
C THR A 26 20.13 -7.28 6.82
N ALA A 27 20.41 -6.52 5.75
CA ALA A 27 21.80 -6.17 5.38
C ALA A 27 22.51 -5.29 6.43
N PHE A 28 21.76 -4.68 7.34
CA PHE A 28 22.26 -3.74 8.33
C PHE A 28 22.13 -4.22 9.79
N ASP A 29 21.72 -5.47 10.02
CA ASP A 29 21.52 -6.06 11.36
C ASP A 29 22.78 -5.98 12.23
N GLY A 30 23.95 -6.12 11.61
CA GLY A 30 25.25 -6.04 12.29
C GLY A 30 25.76 -4.63 12.58
N ILE A 31 25.08 -3.58 12.11
CA ILE A 31 25.57 -2.19 12.23
C ILE A 31 24.55 -1.20 12.82
N GLY A 32 23.56 -1.70 13.55
CA GLY A 32 22.64 -0.88 14.34
C GLY A 32 21.24 -0.72 13.75
N ALA A 33 20.85 -1.54 12.77
CA ALA A 33 19.43 -1.68 12.42
C ALA A 33 18.64 -2.19 13.64
N THR A 34 17.34 -1.87 13.66
CA THR A 34 16.45 -2.34 14.70
C THR A 34 16.18 -3.84 14.52
N ARG A 35 15.66 -4.54 15.54
CA ARG A 35 15.56 -6.02 15.53
C ARG A 35 14.31 -6.56 14.83
N GLU A 36 13.44 -5.68 14.35
CA GLU A 36 12.23 -6.02 13.63
C GLU A 36 12.57 -6.74 12.33
N ASN A 37 11.88 -7.84 12.06
CA ASN A 37 12.02 -8.60 10.83
C ASN A 37 10.65 -8.66 10.13
N PHE A 38 10.55 -7.98 8.99
CA PHE A 38 9.33 -7.90 8.19
C PHE A 38 9.22 -9.02 7.14
N ALA A 39 10.24 -9.86 7.01
CA ALA A 39 10.28 -10.97 6.05
C ALA A 39 10.91 -12.23 6.69
N PRO A 40 10.35 -12.75 7.81
CA PRO A 40 10.93 -13.92 8.47
C PRO A 40 10.80 -15.17 7.60
N ASP A 41 11.86 -15.98 7.55
CA ASP A 41 11.98 -17.16 6.67
C ASP A 41 10.77 -18.11 6.76
N ALA A 42 10.22 -18.31 7.96
CA ALA A 42 9.08 -19.18 8.20
C ALA A 42 7.77 -18.69 7.52
N LEU A 43 7.64 -17.38 7.26
CA LEU A 43 6.46 -16.78 6.65
C LEU A 43 6.68 -16.40 5.18
N LEU A 44 7.93 -16.43 4.67
CA LEU A 44 8.25 -16.03 3.30
C LEU A 44 7.33 -16.66 2.23
N PRO A 45 7.02 -17.97 2.24
CA PRO A 45 6.13 -18.54 1.24
C PRO A 45 4.72 -17.92 1.24
N GLN A 46 4.19 -17.59 2.42
CA GLN A 46 2.87 -16.97 2.56
C GLN A 46 2.90 -15.48 2.21
N ILE A 47 4.01 -14.81 2.56
CA ILE A 47 4.28 -13.41 2.18
C ILE A 47 4.38 -13.28 0.67
N ASP A 48 5.11 -14.17 0.00
CA ASP A 48 5.25 -14.19 -1.45
C ASP A 48 3.91 -14.40 -2.15
N GLU A 49 3.11 -15.37 -1.68
CA GLU A 49 1.79 -15.65 -2.24
C GLU A 49 0.84 -14.44 -2.13
N ILE A 50 0.76 -13.80 -0.95
CA ILE A 50 -0.14 -12.65 -0.78
C ILE A 50 0.37 -11.43 -1.55
N ASN A 51 1.70 -11.24 -1.62
CA ASN A 51 2.32 -10.15 -2.33
C ASN A 51 2.06 -10.20 -3.83
N ASP A 52 2.10 -11.39 -4.43
CA ASP A 52 1.80 -11.58 -5.85
C ASP A 52 0.37 -11.12 -6.18
N ARG A 53 -0.60 -11.57 -5.38
CA ARG A 53 -2.01 -11.18 -5.53
C ARG A 53 -2.22 -9.69 -5.29
N VAL A 54 -1.66 -9.14 -4.21
CA VAL A 54 -1.75 -7.72 -3.87
C VAL A 54 -1.11 -6.86 -4.97
N TYR A 55 0.03 -7.28 -5.51
CA TYR A 55 0.69 -6.56 -6.59
C TYR A 55 -0.16 -6.55 -7.86
N HIS A 56 -0.61 -7.72 -8.32
CA HIS A 56 -1.32 -7.83 -9.60
C HIS A 56 -2.72 -7.21 -9.57
N ASP A 57 -3.46 -7.40 -8.48
CA ASP A 57 -4.87 -7.03 -8.38
C ASP A 57 -5.09 -5.66 -7.73
N VAL A 58 -4.17 -5.21 -6.86
CA VAL A 58 -4.33 -3.95 -6.09
C VAL A 58 -3.29 -2.91 -6.47
N ASN A 59 -2.00 -3.17 -6.22
CA ASN A 59 -0.95 -2.16 -6.43
C ASN A 59 -0.88 -1.73 -7.90
N ASN A 60 -0.88 -2.70 -8.82
CA ASN A 60 -0.94 -2.44 -10.25
C ASN A 60 -2.40 -2.34 -10.75
N GLY A 61 -3.37 -2.93 -10.04
CA GLY A 61 -4.79 -2.90 -10.40
C GLY A 61 -5.36 -1.50 -10.56
N VAL A 62 -5.04 -0.59 -9.62
CA VAL A 62 -5.47 0.82 -9.71
C VAL A 62 -4.94 1.52 -10.97
N TYR A 63 -3.71 1.20 -11.40
CA TYR A 63 -3.12 1.77 -12.62
C TYR A 63 -3.72 1.14 -13.89
N LYS A 64 -3.98 -0.17 -13.88
CA LYS A 64 -4.68 -0.86 -14.98
C LYS A 64 -6.06 -0.22 -15.22
N ALA A 65 -6.79 0.11 -14.17
CA ALA A 65 -8.06 0.84 -14.28
C ALA A 65 -7.85 2.30 -14.73
N GLY A 66 -6.94 3.03 -14.08
CA GLY A 66 -6.73 4.45 -14.32
C GLY A 66 -6.22 4.82 -15.71
N PHE A 67 -5.40 3.96 -16.31
CA PHE A 67 -4.83 4.15 -17.64
C PHE A 67 -5.56 3.39 -18.75
N ALA A 68 -6.66 2.69 -18.43
CA ALA A 68 -7.45 2.02 -19.46
C ALA A 68 -8.01 3.05 -20.46
N THR A 69 -7.80 2.77 -21.75
CA THR A 69 -8.33 3.57 -22.87
C THR A 69 -9.57 2.93 -23.51
N ASP A 70 -9.96 1.75 -23.03
CA ASP A 70 -11.11 0.98 -23.50
C ASP A 70 -12.02 0.64 -22.31
N GLN A 71 -13.33 0.77 -22.51
CA GLN A 71 -14.33 0.60 -21.45
C GLN A 71 -14.29 -0.80 -20.85
N ARG A 72 -14.15 -1.84 -21.66
CA ARG A 72 -14.14 -3.23 -21.19
C ARG A 72 -12.85 -3.55 -20.42
N VAL A 73 -11.72 -2.97 -20.82
CA VAL A 73 -10.46 -3.08 -20.08
C VAL A 73 -10.59 -2.43 -18.69
N TYR A 74 -11.17 -1.22 -18.63
CA TYR A 74 -11.46 -0.53 -17.37
C TYR A 74 -12.39 -1.37 -16.47
N GLU A 75 -13.51 -1.85 -17.00
CA GLU A 75 -14.51 -2.63 -16.25
C GLU A 75 -13.92 -3.91 -15.67
N ASN A 76 -13.11 -4.63 -16.44
CA ASN A 76 -12.41 -5.82 -15.95
C ASN A 76 -11.40 -5.47 -14.84
N ALA A 77 -10.59 -4.43 -15.04
CA ALA A 77 -9.57 -4.04 -14.06
C ALA A 77 -10.20 -3.56 -12.74
N VAL A 78 -11.26 -2.75 -12.80
CA VAL A 78 -11.95 -2.27 -11.60
C VAL A 78 -12.71 -3.41 -10.91
N ALA A 79 -13.29 -4.35 -11.65
CA ALA A 79 -13.94 -5.53 -11.06
C ALA A 79 -12.94 -6.41 -10.29
N VAL A 80 -11.78 -6.72 -10.87
CA VAL A 80 -10.72 -7.50 -10.21
C VAL A 80 -10.19 -6.79 -8.98
N LEU A 81 -9.95 -5.47 -9.07
CA LEU A 81 -9.50 -4.65 -7.95
C LEU A 81 -10.48 -4.73 -6.77
N PHE A 82 -11.77 -4.49 -7.02
CA PHE A 82 -12.77 -4.48 -5.95
C PHE A 82 -13.06 -5.87 -5.40
N GLN A 83 -13.00 -6.92 -6.22
CA GLN A 83 -13.04 -8.30 -5.72
C GLN A 83 -11.89 -8.58 -4.76
N ARG A 84 -10.66 -8.14 -5.09
CA ARG A 84 -9.51 -8.32 -4.19
C ARG A 84 -9.61 -7.46 -2.93
N LEU A 85 -10.11 -6.23 -3.01
CA LEU A 85 -10.36 -5.40 -1.82
C LEU A 85 -11.40 -6.04 -0.90
N ASP A 86 -12.47 -6.63 -1.45
CA ASP A 86 -13.48 -7.37 -0.68
C ASP A 86 -12.86 -8.60 0.01
N ASP A 87 -12.05 -9.38 -0.70
CA ASP A 87 -11.30 -10.53 -0.13
C ASP A 87 -10.37 -10.10 1.01
N LEU A 88 -9.63 -8.99 0.82
CA LEU A 88 -8.68 -8.47 1.81
C LEU A 88 -9.39 -7.90 3.04
N ASP A 89 -10.49 -7.18 2.87
CA ASP A 89 -11.30 -6.69 3.99
C ASP A 89 -11.87 -7.86 4.80
N GLN A 90 -12.38 -8.90 4.13
CA GLN A 90 -12.84 -10.11 4.79
C GLN A 90 -11.70 -10.83 5.53
N ARG A 91 -10.52 -10.96 4.92
CA ARG A 91 -9.34 -11.54 5.58
C ARG A 91 -8.99 -10.74 6.85
N LEU A 92 -8.85 -9.41 6.72
CA LEU A 92 -8.50 -8.53 7.82
C LEU A 92 -9.61 -8.43 8.88
N SER A 93 -10.84 -8.86 8.62
CA SER A 93 -11.86 -8.99 9.66
C SER A 93 -11.53 -10.04 10.73
N ARG A 94 -10.68 -11.02 10.39
CA ARG A 94 -10.36 -12.19 11.24
C ARG A 94 -8.94 -12.16 11.82
N GLN A 95 -8.06 -11.35 11.25
CA GLN A 95 -6.64 -11.26 11.63
C GLN A 95 -6.13 -9.83 11.52
N ARG A 96 -5.15 -9.48 12.36
CA ARG A 96 -4.64 -8.11 12.49
C ARG A 96 -3.79 -7.65 11.30
N TYR A 97 -3.05 -8.55 10.67
CA TYR A 97 -2.18 -8.27 9.52
C TYR A 97 -2.41 -9.29 8.40
N LEU A 98 -1.75 -9.12 7.25
CA LEU A 98 -1.94 -9.98 6.09
C LEU A 98 -1.38 -11.39 6.28
N VAL A 99 -0.27 -11.55 7.00
CA VAL A 99 0.39 -12.85 7.22
C VAL A 99 0.89 -12.93 8.67
N GLY A 100 0.63 -14.05 9.34
CA GLY A 100 0.95 -14.20 10.76
C GLY A 100 0.13 -13.25 11.65
N GLY A 101 0.64 -12.93 12.84
CA GLY A 101 0.05 -11.94 13.73
C GLY A 101 0.98 -10.78 14.07
N HIS A 102 1.93 -10.49 13.17
CA HIS A 102 2.80 -9.29 13.20
C HIS A 102 2.82 -8.62 11.83
N ILE A 103 3.29 -7.37 11.79
CA ILE A 103 3.52 -6.67 10.52
C ILE A 103 4.63 -7.35 9.73
N THR A 104 4.38 -7.52 8.44
CA THR A 104 5.33 -8.03 7.44
C THR A 104 5.47 -7.05 6.28
N GLU A 105 6.39 -7.33 5.34
CA GLU A 105 6.53 -6.56 4.10
C GLU A 105 5.24 -6.54 3.27
N ALA A 106 4.38 -7.55 3.40
CA ALA A 106 3.10 -7.60 2.70
C ALA A 106 2.19 -6.45 3.12
N ASP A 107 2.17 -6.14 4.41
CA ASP A 107 1.34 -5.07 4.96
C ASP A 107 1.80 -3.70 4.44
N TRP A 108 3.11 -3.48 4.41
CA TRP A 108 3.71 -2.25 3.88
C TRP A 108 3.46 -2.08 2.37
N ARG A 109 3.56 -3.17 1.60
CA ARG A 109 3.27 -3.15 0.16
C ARG A 109 1.82 -2.80 -0.11
N LEU A 110 0.88 -3.32 0.68
CA LEU A 110 -0.54 -2.95 0.57
C LEU A 110 -0.79 -1.50 1.02
N PHE A 111 -0.24 -1.09 2.17
CA PHE A 111 -0.42 0.23 2.79
C PHE A 111 -0.18 1.37 1.80
N THR A 112 0.91 1.29 1.02
CA THR A 112 1.26 2.34 0.07
C THR A 112 0.17 2.59 -1.00
N THR A 113 -0.61 1.57 -1.37
CA THR A 113 -1.77 1.76 -2.24
C THR A 113 -2.98 2.30 -1.46
N LEU A 114 -3.28 1.73 -0.29
CA LEU A 114 -4.46 2.13 0.48
C LEU A 114 -4.42 3.60 0.90
N VAL A 115 -3.28 4.09 1.42
CA VAL A 115 -3.15 5.48 1.89
C VAL A 115 -3.40 6.51 0.78
N ARG A 116 -3.25 6.12 -0.50
CA ARG A 116 -3.49 6.97 -1.68
C ARG A 116 -4.90 6.81 -2.27
N PHE A 117 -5.65 5.80 -1.84
CA PHE A 117 -6.85 5.34 -2.54
C PHE A 117 -7.92 6.43 -2.66
N ASP A 118 -8.46 6.91 -1.55
CA ASP A 118 -9.54 7.90 -1.57
C ASP A 118 -9.08 9.27 -2.08
N SER A 119 -7.81 9.61 -1.87
CA SER A 119 -7.25 10.91 -2.26
C SER A 119 -6.88 11.01 -3.73
N VAL A 120 -6.69 9.87 -4.41
CA VAL A 120 -6.26 9.81 -5.80
C VAL A 120 -7.03 8.74 -6.56
N TYR A 121 -6.81 7.46 -6.26
CA TYR A 121 -7.24 6.36 -7.14
C TYR A 121 -8.77 6.31 -7.32
N HIS A 122 -9.51 6.58 -6.24
CA HIS A 122 -10.96 6.63 -6.27
C HIS A 122 -11.48 7.61 -7.34
N GLY A 123 -10.97 8.85 -7.35
CA GLY A 123 -11.38 9.86 -8.34
C GLY A 123 -10.59 9.80 -9.64
N HIS A 124 -9.28 10.05 -9.55
CA HIS A 124 -8.38 10.21 -10.69
C HIS A 124 -8.31 8.97 -11.58
N PHE A 125 -8.26 7.78 -10.98
CA PHE A 125 -8.25 6.50 -11.71
C PHE A 125 -9.62 5.84 -11.82
N LYS A 126 -10.68 6.54 -11.41
CA LYS A 126 -12.07 6.05 -11.45
C LYS A 126 -12.27 4.73 -10.68
N CYS A 127 -11.44 4.42 -9.68
CA CYS A 127 -11.63 3.25 -8.83
C CYS A 127 -12.73 3.51 -7.79
N ASN A 128 -13.97 3.74 -8.25
CA ASN A 128 -15.01 4.41 -7.47
C ASN A 128 -16.27 3.56 -7.18
N LEU A 129 -16.15 2.23 -7.13
CA LEU A 129 -17.29 1.41 -6.68
C LEU A 129 -17.59 1.64 -5.19
N ARG A 130 -16.56 1.85 -4.37
CA ARG A 130 -16.62 2.24 -2.95
C ARG A 130 -15.36 3.02 -2.59
N ARG A 131 -15.43 3.91 -1.59
CA ARG A 131 -14.24 4.48 -0.95
C ARG A 131 -13.58 3.48 -0.03
N LEU A 132 -12.29 3.65 0.23
CA LEU A 132 -11.55 2.91 1.24
C LEU A 132 -12.20 3.06 2.62
N THR A 133 -12.68 4.26 2.98
CA THR A 133 -13.37 4.48 4.27
C THR A 133 -14.63 3.65 4.47
N GLU A 134 -15.18 3.06 3.39
CA GLU A 134 -16.38 2.20 3.44
C GLU A 134 -16.01 0.72 3.70
N TYR A 135 -14.72 0.40 3.73
CA TYR A 135 -14.17 -0.90 4.12
C TYR A 135 -13.71 -0.86 5.58
N PRO A 136 -14.49 -1.37 6.55
CA PRO A 136 -14.20 -1.17 7.97
C PRO A 136 -12.85 -1.77 8.39
N ASN A 137 -12.46 -2.92 7.83
CA ASN A 137 -11.22 -3.60 8.22
C ASN A 137 -10.02 -3.03 7.47
N LEU A 138 -10.12 -2.74 6.17
CA LEU A 138 -9.06 -2.07 5.42
C LEU A 138 -8.83 -0.64 5.91
N TRP A 139 -9.88 0.10 6.27
CA TRP A 139 -9.74 1.45 6.82
C TRP A 139 -9.15 1.43 8.24
N GLY A 140 -9.55 0.49 9.08
CA GLY A 140 -8.90 0.24 10.37
C GLY A 140 -7.41 -0.11 10.20
N PHE A 141 -7.10 -1.06 9.31
CA PHE A 141 -5.74 -1.47 8.98
C PHE A 141 -4.87 -0.31 8.46
N THR A 142 -5.41 0.50 7.56
CA THR A 142 -4.69 1.67 7.01
C THR A 142 -4.38 2.70 8.08
N ARG A 143 -5.33 2.98 8.98
CA ARG A 143 -5.12 3.91 10.11
C ARG A 143 -4.12 3.38 11.13
N GLU A 144 -4.18 2.08 11.44
CA GLU A 144 -3.20 1.43 12.32
C GLU A 144 -1.77 1.57 11.77
N LEU A 145 -1.54 1.22 10.50
CA LEU A 145 -0.24 1.36 9.86
C LEU A 145 0.21 2.83 9.76
N TYR A 146 -0.71 3.75 9.49
CA TYR A 146 -0.40 5.18 9.47
C TYR A 146 0.06 5.70 10.84
N GLN A 147 -0.52 5.17 11.92
CA GLN A 147 -0.20 5.52 13.31
C GLN A 147 1.01 4.76 13.87
N TRP A 148 1.58 3.82 13.10
CA TRP A 148 2.83 3.14 13.47
C TRP A 148 3.98 4.15 13.59
N PRO A 149 4.90 3.98 14.56
CA PRO A 149 5.99 4.92 14.77
C PRO A 149 6.71 5.32 13.48
N ASN A 150 6.86 6.64 13.28
CA ASN A 150 7.54 7.27 12.15
C ASN A 150 6.90 7.04 10.76
N ILE A 151 5.72 6.43 10.65
CA ILE A 151 5.08 6.23 9.33
C ILE A 151 4.38 7.48 8.83
N ALA A 152 3.65 8.20 9.68
CA ALA A 152 2.89 9.39 9.29
C ALA A 152 3.76 10.45 8.57
N GLU A 153 5.01 10.64 9.02
CA GLU A 153 5.96 11.60 8.42
C GLU A 153 6.42 11.22 7.01
N THR A 154 6.31 9.93 6.63
CA THR A 154 6.61 9.46 5.27
C THR A 154 5.50 9.77 4.26
N VAL A 155 4.30 10.14 4.74
CA VAL A 155 3.12 10.34 3.92
C VAL A 155 2.88 11.83 3.68
N ASN A 156 3.36 12.33 2.54
CA ASN A 156 3.06 13.69 2.10
C ASN A 156 1.87 13.72 1.11
N MET A 157 0.68 14.00 1.63
CA MET A 157 -0.56 14.00 0.82
C MET A 157 -0.57 15.11 -0.25
N GLN A 158 0.08 16.24 0.01
CA GLN A 158 0.22 17.31 -0.97
C GLN A 158 1.05 16.84 -2.18
N HIS A 159 2.18 16.18 -1.95
CA HIS A 159 3.02 15.62 -3.01
C HIS A 159 2.30 14.52 -3.77
N ILE A 160 1.62 13.61 -3.06
CA ILE A 160 0.80 12.54 -3.66
C ILE A 160 -0.22 13.17 -4.63
N LYS A 161 -1.10 14.05 -4.14
CA LYS A 161 -2.16 14.63 -4.99
C LYS A 161 -1.59 15.47 -6.12
N ALA A 162 -0.60 16.33 -5.84
CA ALA A 162 0.00 17.18 -6.87
C ALA A 162 0.62 16.35 -8.00
N HIS A 163 1.33 15.26 -7.67
CA HIS A 163 1.91 14.37 -8.67
C HIS A 163 0.82 13.76 -9.58
N TYR A 164 -0.15 13.04 -9.03
CA TYR A 164 -1.13 12.34 -9.86
C TYR A 164 -1.99 13.28 -10.71
N TYR A 165 -2.49 14.35 -10.11
CA TYR A 165 -3.42 15.24 -10.80
C TYR A 165 -2.74 16.17 -11.81
N ARG A 166 -1.44 16.47 -11.67
CA ARG A 166 -0.71 17.36 -12.60
C ARG A 166 0.16 16.62 -13.61
N SER A 167 0.69 15.44 -13.28
CA SER A 167 1.60 14.69 -14.16
C SER A 167 0.89 13.79 -15.17
N HIS A 168 -0.45 13.65 -15.11
CA HIS A 168 -1.23 12.84 -16.04
C HIS A 168 -2.19 13.69 -16.90
N PRO A 169 -1.69 14.52 -17.84
CA PRO A 169 -2.53 15.38 -18.67
C PRO A 169 -3.49 14.60 -19.58
N THR A 170 -3.20 13.32 -19.85
CA THR A 170 -4.08 12.42 -20.59
C THR A 170 -5.35 12.06 -19.83
N ILE A 171 -5.31 12.09 -18.49
CA ILE A 171 -6.45 11.78 -17.61
C ILE A 171 -7.10 13.08 -17.09
N ASN A 172 -6.27 14.05 -16.71
CA ASN A 172 -6.71 15.35 -16.16
C ASN A 172 -6.03 16.52 -16.90
N PRO A 173 -6.55 16.93 -18.07
CA PRO A 173 -5.92 17.95 -18.91
C PRO A 173 -5.71 19.30 -18.23
N ASN A 174 -6.61 19.66 -17.30
CA ASN A 174 -6.57 20.95 -16.61
C ASN A 174 -5.57 20.99 -15.45
N GLY A 175 -5.03 19.83 -15.03
CA GLY A 175 -4.07 19.75 -13.92
C GLY A 175 -4.63 20.18 -12.56
N ILE A 176 -5.96 20.35 -12.44
CA ILE A 176 -6.61 20.79 -11.21
C ILE A 176 -6.49 19.67 -10.17
N VAL A 177 -6.02 20.04 -8.97
CA VAL A 177 -5.90 19.14 -7.83
C VAL A 177 -7.14 19.31 -6.94
N PRO A 178 -7.95 18.27 -6.69
CA PRO A 178 -9.12 18.36 -5.82
C PRO A 178 -8.75 18.80 -4.40
N ALA A 179 -9.62 19.60 -3.77
CA ALA A 179 -9.43 20.00 -2.37
C ALA A 179 -9.62 18.83 -1.40
N GLY A 180 -10.67 18.02 -1.60
CA GLY A 180 -10.96 16.83 -0.80
C GLY A 180 -10.15 15.58 -1.22
N PRO A 181 -10.44 14.42 -0.60
CA PRO A 181 -11.33 14.24 0.55
C PRO A 181 -10.71 14.76 1.85
N ILE A 182 -11.53 14.99 2.87
CA ILE A 182 -11.07 15.16 4.26
C ILE A 182 -11.00 13.76 4.87
N LEU A 183 -9.80 13.32 5.23
CA LEU A 183 -9.54 12.04 5.87
C LEU A 183 -8.85 12.29 7.20
N ASP A 184 -9.28 11.60 8.24
CA ASP A 184 -8.63 11.63 9.54
C ASP A 184 -7.99 10.26 9.82
N PHE A 185 -6.70 10.17 9.51
CA PHE A 185 -5.91 8.96 9.71
C PHE A 185 -5.57 8.70 11.19
N TYR A 186 -5.79 9.67 12.09
CA TYR A 186 -5.51 9.55 13.53
C TYR A 186 -6.71 9.08 14.35
N GLN A 187 -7.88 8.89 13.72
CA GLN A 187 -9.01 8.27 14.41
C GLN A 187 -8.64 6.87 14.94
N PRO A 188 -9.17 6.46 16.10
CA PRO A 188 -8.98 5.12 16.63
C PRO A 188 -9.32 4.04 15.60
N HIS A 189 -8.38 3.13 15.39
CA HIS A 189 -8.46 2.13 14.33
C HIS A 189 -9.24 0.86 14.72
N ASP A 190 -9.46 0.62 16.02
CA ASP A 190 -10.18 -0.55 16.58
C ASP A 190 -9.59 -1.92 16.14
N ARG A 191 -8.28 -1.95 15.85
CA ARG A 191 -7.59 -3.20 15.43
C ARG A 191 -7.04 -4.01 16.61
N ALA A 192 -6.83 -3.37 17.76
CA ALA A 192 -6.36 -4.01 19.00
C ALA A 192 -7.35 -5.04 19.56
N ARG A 193 -8.61 -5.08 19.08
CA ARG A 193 -9.58 -6.14 19.41
C ARG A 193 -9.25 -7.49 18.79
N LEU A 194 -8.42 -7.50 17.75
CA LEU A 194 -7.97 -8.72 17.08
C LEU A 194 -6.69 -9.22 17.77
N PRO A 195 -6.50 -10.54 17.89
CA PRO A 195 -5.33 -11.09 18.56
C PRO A 195 -4.03 -10.70 17.84
N ASP A 196 -3.04 -10.23 18.61
CA ASP A 196 -1.63 -10.35 18.23
C ASP A 196 -1.23 -11.80 18.48
N SER A 197 -0.49 -12.41 17.54
CA SER A 197 -0.06 -13.80 17.69
C SER A 197 1.02 -14.01 18.78
N ASP A 198 1.47 -12.95 19.45
CA ASP A 198 2.52 -12.98 20.49
C ASP A 198 2.02 -12.85 21.93
N GLN A 199 0.71 -12.99 22.18
CA GLN A 199 0.22 -13.24 23.54
C GLN A 199 -0.01 -14.75 23.77
N SER A 200 1.08 -15.51 23.71
CA SER A 200 1.17 -16.88 24.28
C SER A 200 2.60 -17.18 24.70
#